data_AF-A0A2H9SDH8-F1
#
_entry.id   AF-A0A2H9SDH8-F1
#
_cell.length_a   1.000
_cell.length_b   1.000
_cell.length_c   1.000
_cell.angle_alpha   90.00
_cell.angle_beta   90.00
_cell.angle_gamma   90.00
#
_symmetry.space_group_name_H-M   'P 1'
#
loop_
_entity.id
_entity.type
_entity.pdbx_description
1 polymer ?
#
loop_
_entity_poly.entity_id
_entity_poly.type
_entity_poly.pdbx_seq_one_letter_code
_entity_poly.pdbx_strand_id
1 'polypeptide(L)'
;MKFTNQDDIHSDYLINATGPGYDPSTISLYEKMLNQGLIMKHLFGGIDVVRETLQTIRKNGSVNPTFFALGELTKGTYFLTTDLGRVTEQAQKVGQFIAQSMNTVKSNQSHSRLAGM
;
A
#
# COMPACT_ATOMS: atom_id res chain seq x y z
N MET A 1 -37.64 -8.13 1.71
CA MET A 1 -37.95 -6.80 2.27
C MET A 1 -37.01 -5.81 1.59
N LYS A 2 -37.54 -4.79 0.91
CA LYS A 2 -36.70 -3.71 0.32
C LYS A 2 -36.89 -2.50 1.22
N PHE A 3 -35.81 -2.07 1.87
CA PHE A 3 -35.75 -0.80 2.57
C PHE A 3 -35.20 0.25 1.61
N THR A 4 -35.73 1.47 1.69
CA THR A 4 -35.29 2.64 0.93
C THR A 4 -34.60 3.63 1.87
N ASN A 5 -33.84 4.59 1.31
CA ASN A 5 -33.01 5.53 2.08
C ASN A 5 -33.80 6.46 3.03
N GLN A 6 -35.12 6.33 3.14
CA GLN A 6 -36.02 7.17 3.95
C GLN A 6 -36.88 6.35 4.93
N ASP A 7 -36.67 5.04 5.01
CA ASP A 7 -37.41 4.19 5.94
C ASP A 7 -36.71 4.16 7.30
N ASP A 8 -37.45 4.54 8.35
CA ASP A 8 -37.02 4.36 9.73
C ASP A 8 -37.28 2.91 10.16
N ILE A 9 -36.24 2.22 10.62
CA ILE A 9 -36.33 0.83 11.08
C ILE A 9 -36.13 0.82 12.60
N HIS A 10 -37.16 0.41 13.34
CA HIS A 10 -37.04 0.10 14.77
C HIS A 10 -36.66 -1.37 14.95
N SER A 11 -35.56 -1.62 15.65
CA SER A 11 -35.11 -2.96 16.02
C SER A 11 -34.51 -2.97 17.43
N ASP A 12 -34.60 -4.11 18.11
CA ASP A 12 -33.95 -4.29 19.43
C ASP A 12 -32.42 -4.30 19.30
N TYR A 13 -31.90 -4.75 18.16
CA TYR A 13 -30.48 -4.84 17.87
C TYR A 13 -30.18 -4.42 16.43
N LEU A 14 -29.01 -3.79 16.24
CA LEU A 14 -28.44 -3.45 14.94
C LEU A 14 -27.03 -4.05 14.84
N ILE A 15 -26.82 -4.93 13.86
CA ILE A 15 -25.50 -5.52 13.59
C ILE A 15 -24.93 -4.87 12.35
N ASN A 16 -23.84 -4.13 12.49
CA ASN A 16 -23.09 -3.60 11.37
C ASN A 16 -22.11 -4.66 10.83
N ALA A 17 -22.44 -5.23 9.67
CA ALA A 17 -21.62 -6.23 8.97
C ALA A 17 -21.01 -5.69 7.66
N THR A 18 -20.77 -4.38 7.53
CA THR A 18 -20.24 -3.77 6.30
C THR A 18 -18.75 -4.03 6.04
N GLY A 19 -18.07 -4.75 6.94
CA GLY A 19 -16.63 -4.98 6.87
C GLY A 19 -15.79 -3.73 7.19
N PRO A 20 -14.45 -3.82 7.08
CA PRO A 20 -13.56 -2.71 7.36
C PRO A 20 -13.62 -1.66 6.24
N GLY A 21 -13.50 -0.38 6.63
CA GLY A 21 -13.27 0.70 5.67
C GLY A 21 -11.84 0.67 5.14
N TYR A 22 -11.65 0.88 3.84
CA TYR A 22 -10.33 0.90 3.20
C TYR A 22 -9.79 2.32 2.99
N ASP A 23 -10.30 3.29 3.74
CA ASP A 23 -9.80 4.65 3.66
C ASP A 23 -8.56 4.83 4.55
N PRO A 24 -7.34 4.99 3.98
CA PRO A 24 -6.14 5.20 4.77
C PRO A 24 -6.15 6.50 5.59
N SER A 25 -6.92 7.53 5.23
CA SER A 25 -6.96 8.78 6.02
C SER A 25 -7.64 8.63 7.37
N THR A 26 -8.28 7.49 7.65
CA THR A 26 -8.80 7.17 8.98
C THR A 26 -7.69 6.88 10.00
N ILE A 27 -6.46 6.65 9.54
CA ILE A 27 -5.28 6.38 10.38
C ILE A 27 -4.35 7.59 10.34
N SER A 28 -4.06 8.18 11.51
CA SER A 28 -3.33 9.46 11.62
C SER A 28 -1.94 9.47 10.99
N LEU A 29 -1.23 8.32 10.96
CA LEU A 29 0.06 8.23 10.28
C LEU A 29 -0.10 8.42 8.76
N TYR A 30 -1.02 7.68 8.14
CA TYR A 30 -1.23 7.74 6.70
C TYR A 30 -1.85 9.06 6.28
N GLU A 31 -2.74 9.64 7.10
CA GLU A 31 -3.25 10.99 6.89
C GLU A 31 -2.10 12.00 6.77
N LYS A 32 -1.13 12.00 7.71
CA LYS A 32 0.04 12.88 7.64
C LYS A 32 0.90 12.61 6.41
N MET A 33 1.12 11.35 6.06
CA MET A 33 1.90 10.98 4.87
C MET A 33 1.21 11.41 3.57
N LEU A 34 -0.12 11.30 3.49
CA LEU A 34 -0.94 11.79 2.38
C LEU A 34 -0.84 13.32 2.26
N ASN A 35 -0.96 14.02 3.39
CA ASN A 35 -0.87 15.48 3.45
C ASN A 35 0.53 15.99 3.02
N GLN A 36 1.58 15.25 3.34
CA GLN A 36 2.96 15.52 2.91
C GLN A 36 3.26 15.05 1.47
N GLY A 37 2.32 14.36 0.81
CA GLY A 37 2.50 13.82 -0.53
C GLY A 37 3.49 12.65 -0.65
N LEU A 38 3.82 12.00 0.48
CA LEU A 38 4.72 10.85 0.54
C LEU A 38 4.11 9.56 -0.03
N ILE A 39 2.77 9.51 -0.03
CA ILE A 39 1.93 8.43 -0.56
C ILE A 39 0.68 9.05 -1.22
N MET A 40 -0.06 8.26 -2.00
CA MET A 40 -1.28 8.65 -2.68
C MET A 40 -2.38 7.61 -2.44
N LYS A 41 -3.64 8.05 -2.29
CA LYS A 41 -4.80 7.16 -2.23
C LYS A 41 -5.04 6.49 -3.58
N HIS A 42 -5.41 5.21 -3.57
CA HIS A 42 -5.92 4.55 -4.77
C HIS A 42 -7.44 4.76 -4.90
N LEU A 43 -7.97 4.87 -6.13
CA LEU A 43 -9.40 5.12 -6.40
C LEU A 43 -10.33 4.09 -5.76
N PHE A 44 -9.90 2.83 -5.73
CA PHE A 44 -10.65 1.70 -5.17
C PHE A 44 -10.29 1.38 -3.69
N GLY A 45 -9.68 2.33 -2.97
CA GLY A 45 -9.32 2.18 -1.56
C GLY A 45 -7.85 1.79 -1.34
N GLY A 46 -7.36 2.06 -0.14
CA GLY A 46 -5.95 1.90 0.21
C GLY A 46 -5.04 2.97 -0.40
N ILE A 47 -3.78 2.61 -0.55
CA ILE A 47 -2.67 3.42 -1.04
C ILE A 47 -2.24 2.86 -2.39
N ASP A 48 -1.89 3.76 -3.31
CA ASP A 48 -1.44 3.41 -4.65
C ASP A 48 0.02 2.88 -4.63
N VAL A 49 0.24 1.79 -5.36
CA VAL A 49 1.52 1.06 -5.41
C VAL A 49 1.83 0.57 -6.82
N VAL A 50 3.12 0.47 -7.13
CA VAL A 50 3.60 -0.26 -8.30
C VAL A 50 3.36 -1.76 -8.08
N ARG A 51 2.61 -2.41 -8.96
CA ARG A 51 2.20 -3.82 -8.81
C ARG A 51 3.38 -4.81 -8.81
N GLU A 52 4.48 -4.46 -9.44
CA GLU A 52 5.63 -5.35 -9.59
C GLU A 52 6.53 -5.30 -8.35
N THR A 53 6.73 -4.11 -7.78
CA THR A 53 7.70 -3.86 -6.70
C THR A 53 7.08 -3.51 -5.36
N LEU A 54 5.77 -3.25 -5.32
CA LEU A 54 4.98 -2.85 -4.14
C LEU A 54 5.44 -1.50 -3.55
N GLN A 55 6.24 -0.74 -4.30
CA GLN A 55 6.64 0.60 -3.93
C GLN A 55 5.44 1.54 -4.01
N THR A 56 5.28 2.37 -2.99
CA THR A 56 4.21 3.37 -2.94
C THR A 56 4.41 4.47 -3.97
N ILE A 57 3.31 5.02 -4.47
CA ILE A 57 3.33 6.14 -5.41
C ILE A 57 3.09 7.44 -4.62
N ARG A 58 3.95 8.44 -4.83
CA ARG A 58 3.82 9.78 -4.24
C ARG A 58 2.71 10.56 -4.94
N LYS A 59 2.24 11.64 -4.31
CA LYS A 59 1.20 12.52 -4.89
C LYS A 59 1.57 13.10 -6.26
N ASN A 60 2.86 13.28 -6.54
CA ASN A 60 3.36 13.76 -7.84
C ASN A 60 3.48 12.65 -8.91
N GLY A 61 3.00 11.43 -8.64
CA GLY A 61 3.09 10.28 -9.54
C GLY A 61 4.46 9.58 -9.54
N SER A 62 5.46 10.10 -8.81
CA SER A 62 6.77 9.43 -8.72
C SER A 62 6.74 8.24 -7.77
N VAL A 63 7.52 7.22 -8.10
CA VAL A 63 7.70 6.05 -7.24
C VAL A 63 8.53 6.44 -6.00
N ASN A 64 8.08 6.02 -4.83
CA ASN A 64 8.83 6.18 -3.59
C ASN A 64 9.92 5.08 -3.50
N PRO A 65 11.22 5.42 -3.42
CA PRO A 65 12.30 4.44 -3.42
C PRO A 65 12.41 3.66 -2.11
N THR A 66 11.82 4.15 -1.02
CA THR A 66 12.04 3.62 0.33
C THR A 66 10.78 3.08 0.99
N PHE A 67 9.58 3.42 0.47
CA PHE A 67 8.31 3.01 1.07
C PHE A 67 7.61 1.96 0.24
N PHE A 68 7.21 0.88 0.90
CA PHE A 68 6.47 -0.23 0.34
C PHE A 68 5.18 -0.42 1.13
N ALA A 69 4.12 -0.88 0.46
CA ALA A 69 2.87 -1.26 1.13
C ALA A 69 2.49 -2.69 0.74
N LEU A 70 1.90 -3.42 1.69
CA LEU A 70 1.54 -4.83 1.58
C LEU A 70 0.14 -5.03 2.17
N GLY A 71 -0.54 -6.12 1.82
CA GLY A 71 -1.82 -6.50 2.43
C GLY A 71 -2.93 -5.48 2.17
N GLU A 72 -3.78 -5.23 3.16
CA GLU A 72 -5.00 -4.42 3.02
C GLU A 72 -4.78 -3.00 2.51
N LEU A 73 -3.61 -2.41 2.78
CA LEU A 73 -3.27 -1.10 2.24
C LEU A 73 -3.19 -1.09 0.72
N THR A 74 -3.05 -2.25 0.08
CA THR A 74 -2.93 -2.37 -1.37
C THR A 74 -4.26 -2.74 -2.06
N LYS A 75 -5.40 -2.63 -1.35
CA LYS A 75 -6.75 -3.05 -1.82
C LYS A 75 -7.12 -2.51 -3.19
N GLY A 76 -6.69 -1.28 -3.48
CA GLY A 76 -6.93 -0.66 -4.76
C GLY A 76 -6.25 -1.36 -5.94
N THR A 77 -5.05 -1.91 -5.71
CA THR A 77 -4.24 -2.61 -6.71
C THR A 77 -4.47 -4.13 -6.71
N TYR A 78 -4.80 -4.70 -5.55
CA TYR A 78 -5.04 -6.12 -5.34
C TYR A 78 -6.39 -6.36 -4.68
N PHE A 79 -7.18 -7.29 -5.22
CA PHE A 79 -8.48 -7.62 -4.64
C PHE A 79 -8.35 -8.49 -3.37
N LEU A 80 -7.44 -9.47 -3.38
CA LEU A 80 -7.23 -10.45 -2.32
C LEU A 80 -6.11 -10.01 -1.36
N THR A 81 -6.41 -9.07 -0.48
CA THR A 81 -5.43 -8.45 0.42
C THR A 81 -5.30 -9.07 1.81
N THR A 82 -6.27 -9.90 2.19
CA THR A 82 -6.28 -10.64 3.46
C THR A 82 -5.90 -12.11 3.30
N ASP A 83 -5.69 -12.55 2.05
CA ASP A 83 -5.19 -13.89 1.76
C ASP A 83 -3.71 -13.99 2.14
N LEU A 84 -3.40 -14.87 3.10
CA LEU A 84 -2.05 -15.01 3.63
C LEU A 84 -1.03 -15.42 2.54
N GLY A 85 -1.45 -16.23 1.57
CA GLY A 85 -0.60 -16.61 0.43
C GLY A 85 -0.23 -15.39 -0.40
N ARG A 86 -1.20 -14.53 -0.73
CA ARG A 86 -0.96 -13.28 -1.46
C ARG A 86 -0.05 -12.34 -0.69
N VAL A 87 -0.26 -12.17 0.62
CA VAL A 87 0.60 -11.31 1.45
C VAL A 87 2.03 -11.85 1.50
N THR A 88 2.20 -13.18 1.59
CA THR A 88 3.50 -13.83 1.57
C THR A 88 4.23 -13.60 0.24
N GLU A 89 3.53 -13.75 -0.90
CA GLU A 89 4.09 -13.45 -2.22
C GLU A 89 4.50 -11.98 -2.35
N GLN A 90 3.69 -11.03 -1.86
CA GLN A 90 4.03 -9.61 -1.87
C GLN A 90 5.27 -9.33 -0.99
N ALA A 91 5.35 -9.92 0.21
CA ALA A 91 6.50 -9.78 1.10
C ALA A 91 7.79 -10.32 0.47
N GLN A 92 7.71 -11.46 -0.22
CA GLN A 92 8.83 -12.04 -0.97
C GLN A 92 9.32 -11.08 -2.07
N LYS A 93 8.42 -10.46 -2.84
CA LYS A 93 8.78 -9.49 -3.88
C LYS A 93 9.52 -8.30 -3.29
N VAL A 94 9.02 -7.73 -2.20
CA VAL A 94 9.68 -6.60 -1.51
C VAL A 94 11.05 -7.00 -1.00
N GLY A 95 11.17 -8.17 -0.37
CA GLY A 95 12.46 -8.68 0.12
C GLY A 95 13.49 -8.87 -1.01
N GLN A 96 13.07 -9.44 -2.14
CA GLN A 96 13.92 -9.60 -3.33
C GLN A 96 14.36 -8.25 -3.91
N PHE A 97 13.43 -7.29 -4.02
CA PHE A 97 13.72 -5.95 -4.51
C PHE A 97 14.76 -5.22 -3.63
N ILE A 98 14.58 -5.29 -2.31
CA ILE A 98 15.50 -4.68 -1.34
C ILE A 98 16.89 -5.35 -1.44
N ALA A 99 16.95 -6.68 -1.49
CA ALA A 99 18.20 -7.42 -1.61
C ALA A 99 18.97 -7.09 -2.90
N GLN A 100 18.28 -7.01 -4.04
CA GLN A 100 18.86 -6.64 -5.32
C GLN A 100 19.41 -5.21 -5.29
N SER A 101 18.63 -4.27 -4.74
CA SER A 101 19.02 -2.86 -4.61
C SER A 101 20.30 -2.69 -3.78
N MET A 102 20.48 -3.47 -2.71
CA MET A 102 21.71 -3.46 -1.90
C MET A 102 22.93 -4.00 -2.65
N ASN A 103 22.75 -5.01 -3.49
CA ASN A 103 23.86 -5.59 -4.27
C ASN A 103 24.34 -4.64 -5.38
N THR A 104 23.44 -3.91 -6.03
CA THR A 104 23.79 -2.88 -7.03
C THR A 104 24.59 -1.73 -6.43
N VAL A 105 24.27 -1.33 -5.19
CA VAL A 105 25.05 -0.30 -4.48
C VAL A 105 26.47 -0.78 -4.18
N LYS A 106 26.65 -2.04 -3.77
CA LYS A 106 27.98 -2.63 -3.53
C LYS A 106 28.83 -2.72 -4.80
N SER A 107 28.25 -3.11 -5.95
CA SER A 107 29.01 -3.20 -7.21
C SER A 107 29.49 -1.83 -7.70
N ASN A 108 28.67 -0.78 -7.55
CA ASN A 108 29.02 0.57 -7.98
C ASN A 108 30.09 1.22 -7.09
N GLN A 109 30.11 0.90 -5.79
CA GLN A 109 31.18 1.36 -4.89
C GLN A 109 32.54 0.72 -5.20
N SER A 110 32.55 -0.56 -5.60
CA SER A 110 33.77 -1.28 -6.00
C SER A 110 34.43 -0.71 -7.27
N HIS A 111 33.63 -0.28 -8.26
CA HIS A 111 34.17 0.32 -9.49
C HIS A 111 34.69 1.75 -9.29
N SER A 112 34.09 2.56 -8.41
CA SER A 112 34.59 3.93 -8.14
C SER A 112 35.96 3.95 -7.44
N ARG A 113 36.32 2.89 -6.69
CA ARG A 113 37.62 2.78 -6.02
C ARG A 113 38.77 2.41 -6.96
N LEU A 114 38.48 1.79 -8.10
CA LEU A 114 39.49 1.40 -9.10
C LEU A 114 39.74 2.50 -10.13
N ALA A 115 38.83 3.47 -10.29
CA ALA A 115 38.97 4.59 -11.23
C ALA A 115 39.64 5.84 -10.61
N GLY A 116 39.99 5.79 -9.32
CA GLY A 116 40.67 6.86 -8.58
C GLY A 116 42.13 6.57 -8.25
N MET A 117 42.74 5.55 -8.89
CA MET A 117 44.17 5.24 -8.82
C MET A 117 44.83 5.43 -10.18
#